data_AF-A0A0G0KV27-F1
#
_entry.id   AF-A0A0G0KV27-F1
#
_cell.length_a   1.000
_cell.length_b   1.000
_cell.length_c   1.000
_cell.angle_alpha   90.00
_cell.angle_beta   90.00
_cell.angle_gamma   90.00
#
_symmetry.space_group_name_H-M   'P 1'
#
loop_
_entity.id
_entity.type
_entity.pdbx_description
1 polymer ?
#
loop_
_entity_poly.entity_id
_entity_poly.type
_entity_poly.pdbx_seq_one_letter_code
_entity_poly.pdbx_strand_id
1 'polypeptide(L)'
;METRRFQKQILFIKTHLAVKGETLAVTFYPKDAPGFEGRYLGNIADKEIKTSNYIERMFKLLEHGDFYIIFKGGTGTISELGTAWVLAKLYLGHHKPFILYGEFWKEITEVLRRNLNIDEKEMSVFEIITRREDVLPTIEKFEKTMQEIKLEDGKR
;
A
#
# COMPACT_ATOMS: atom_id res chain seq x y z
N MET A 1 -9.92 26.08 -13.30
CA MET A 1 -8.97 25.52 -12.31
C MET A 1 -9.32 24.04 -12.17
N GLU A 2 -8.72 23.21 -13.02
CA GLU A 2 -9.21 21.86 -13.32
C GLU A 2 -8.47 20.84 -12.46
N THR A 3 -9.17 20.32 -11.46
CA THR A 3 -8.64 19.30 -10.54
C THR A 3 -8.38 18.02 -11.34
N ARG A 4 -7.11 17.78 -11.71
CA ARG A 4 -6.70 16.56 -12.41
C ARG A 4 -7.17 15.35 -11.61
N ARG A 5 -8.07 14.58 -12.21
CA ARG A 5 -8.63 13.34 -11.67
C ARG A 5 -7.53 12.28 -11.65
N PHE A 6 -6.72 12.25 -10.58
CA PHE A 6 -5.83 11.11 -10.30
C PHE A 6 -6.71 9.89 -10.03
N GLN A 7 -6.78 8.95 -10.97
CA GLN A 7 -7.38 7.64 -10.68
C GLN A 7 -6.42 6.82 -9.80
N LYS A 8 -6.79 6.72 -8.52
CA LYS A 8 -6.86 5.50 -7.69
C LYS A 8 -5.90 4.36 -8.05
N GLN A 9 -4.60 4.58 -7.92
CA GLN A 9 -3.61 3.51 -7.82
C GLN A 9 -2.90 3.64 -6.48
N ILE A 10 -2.73 2.52 -5.77
CA ILE A 10 -1.72 2.43 -4.72
C ILE A 10 -0.41 2.89 -5.34
N LEU A 11 0.21 3.91 -4.78
CA LEU A 11 1.52 4.35 -5.23
C LEU A 11 2.54 3.41 -4.59
N PHE A 12 3.11 2.53 -5.41
CA PHE A 12 4.22 1.67 -5.03
C PHE A 12 5.49 2.50 -5.16
N ILE A 13 6.07 2.89 -4.02
CA ILE A 13 7.36 3.55 -4.00
C ILE A 13 8.38 2.44 -3.82
N LYS A 14 9.03 2.05 -4.91
CA LYS A 14 10.30 1.34 -4.87
C LYS A 14 11.37 2.43 -4.76
N THR A 15 12.03 2.47 -3.60
CA THR A 15 13.04 3.45 -3.17
C THR A 15 12.67 4.94 -3.31
N HIS A 16 12.47 5.60 -2.17
CA HIS A 16 12.43 7.06 -2.15
C HIS A 16 13.85 7.62 -2.12
N LEU A 17 14.13 8.50 -3.07
CA LEU A 17 15.00 9.68 -2.97
C LEU A 17 15.02 10.23 -4.39
N ALA A 18 14.10 11.13 -4.74
CA ALA A 18 14.14 12.19 -5.77
C ALA A 18 14.99 12.09 -7.09
N VAL A 19 15.66 10.98 -7.43
CA VAL A 19 16.81 10.87 -8.36
C VAL A 19 17.05 9.41 -8.85
N LYS A 20 16.20 8.90 -9.77
CA LYS A 20 16.25 7.55 -10.43
C LYS A 20 15.51 6.39 -9.74
N GLY A 21 14.27 6.59 -9.30
CA GLY A 21 13.37 5.49 -8.94
C GLY A 21 12.88 4.72 -10.18
N GLU A 22 12.67 3.41 -10.06
CA GLU A 22 12.10 2.56 -11.11
C GLU A 22 10.60 2.35 -10.85
N THR A 23 9.77 2.66 -11.84
CA THR A 23 8.32 2.46 -11.77
C THR A 23 7.96 1.10 -12.35
N LEU A 24 7.33 0.25 -11.53
CA LEU A 24 6.86 -1.07 -11.94
C LEU A 24 5.33 -1.11 -11.99
N ALA A 25 4.75 -1.45 -13.14
CA ALA A 25 3.34 -1.76 -13.27
C ALA A 25 3.11 -3.27 -13.22
N VAL A 26 2.24 -3.75 -12.32
CA VAL A 26 1.78 -5.14 -12.30
C VAL A 26 0.33 -5.20 -12.79
N THR A 27 0.06 -6.06 -13.75
CA THR A 27 -1.14 -5.94 -14.57
C THR A 27 -1.77 -7.29 -14.86
N PHE A 28 -3.10 -7.29 -15.02
CA PHE A 28 -3.89 -8.48 -15.35
C PHE A 28 -4.94 -8.07 -16.39
N TYR A 29 -5.16 -8.95 -17.37
CA TYR A 29 -6.15 -8.78 -18.43
C TYR A 29 -7.23 -9.86 -18.30
N PRO A 30 -8.33 -9.58 -17.58
CA PRO A 30 -9.39 -10.56 -17.44
C PRO A 30 -10.11 -10.78 -18.77
N LYS A 31 -10.55 -12.03 -18.98
CA LYS A 31 -11.62 -12.37 -19.92
C LYS A 31 -12.94 -12.40 -19.14
N ASP A 32 -14.02 -11.92 -19.74
CA ASP A 32 -15.38 -11.96 -19.16
C ASP A 32 -15.57 -11.24 -17.81
N ALA A 33 -14.85 -10.12 -17.59
CA ALA A 33 -15.00 -9.29 -16.38
C ALA A 33 -15.55 -7.88 -16.73
N PRO A 34 -16.88 -7.70 -16.80
CA PRO A 34 -17.48 -6.44 -17.22
C PRO A 34 -17.24 -5.27 -16.25
N GLY A 35 -16.90 -5.55 -14.99
CA GLY A 35 -16.59 -4.55 -13.96
C GLY A 35 -15.12 -4.13 -13.86
N PHE A 36 -14.26 -4.58 -14.78
CA PHE A 36 -12.83 -4.25 -14.74
C PHE A 36 -12.58 -2.82 -15.25
N GLU A 37 -12.10 -1.92 -14.39
CA GLU A 37 -11.89 -0.49 -14.72
C GLU A 37 -10.79 -0.24 -15.77
N GLY A 38 -10.01 -1.26 -16.17
CA GLY A 38 -8.99 -1.13 -17.22
C GLY A 38 -7.69 -0.50 -16.72
N ARG A 39 -6.88 0.02 -17.66
CA ARG A 39 -5.65 0.78 -17.36
C ARG A 39 -5.86 2.24 -17.70
N TYR A 40 -5.27 3.11 -16.89
CA TYR A 40 -5.10 4.51 -17.26
C TYR A 40 -3.89 4.64 -18.20
N LEU A 41 -4.13 4.99 -19.48
CA LEU A 41 -3.09 5.10 -20.51
C LEU A 41 -1.99 6.13 -20.18
N GLY A 42 -2.28 7.06 -19.26
CA GLY A 42 -1.32 8.06 -18.78
C GLY A 42 -0.27 7.53 -17.78
N ASN A 43 -0.39 6.29 -17.29
CA ASN A 43 0.61 5.71 -16.39
C ASN A 43 1.72 5.03 -17.21
N ILE A 44 2.82 5.75 -17.39
CA ILE A 44 4.03 5.24 -18.01
C ILE A 44 4.89 4.63 -16.91
N ALA A 45 5.00 3.30 -16.90
CA ALA A 45 5.90 2.57 -16.01
C ALA A 45 7.16 2.15 -16.79
N ASP A 46 8.30 2.11 -16.10
CA ASP A 46 9.58 1.68 -16.68
C ASP A 46 9.56 0.18 -17.00
N LYS A 47 8.85 -0.61 -16.17
CA LYS A 47 8.68 -2.05 -16.34
C LYS A 47 7.23 -2.46 -16.16
N GLU A 48 6.86 -3.56 -16.82
CA GLU A 48 5.55 -4.18 -16.69
C GLU A 48 5.68 -5.68 -16.38
N ILE A 49 4.99 -6.15 -15.34
CA ILE A 49 4.76 -7.57 -15.07
C ILE A 49 3.30 -7.88 -15.41
N LYS A 50 3.10 -8.85 -16.30
CA LYS A 50 1.78 -9.38 -16.66
C LYS A 50 1.53 -10.63 -15.84
N THR A 51 0.43 -10.66 -15.11
CA THR A 51 0.00 -11.81 -14.31
C THR A 51 -1.20 -12.50 -14.95
N SER A 52 -1.37 -13.78 -14.62
CA SER A 52 -2.42 -14.62 -15.19
C SER A 52 -3.80 -14.37 -14.58
N ASN A 53 -3.85 -13.87 -13.34
CA ASN A 53 -5.09 -13.63 -12.61
C ASN A 53 -4.95 -12.48 -11.59
N TYR A 54 -6.09 -12.07 -11.01
CA TYR A 54 -6.17 -10.97 -10.04
C TYR A 54 -5.39 -11.25 -8.74
N ILE A 55 -5.44 -12.49 -8.26
CA ILE A 55 -4.75 -12.90 -7.02
C ILE A 55 -3.24 -12.82 -7.22
N GLU A 56 -2.73 -13.37 -8.32
CA GLU A 56 -1.31 -13.29 -8.67
C GLU A 56 -0.85 -11.84 -8.85
N ARG A 57 -1.68 -10.99 -9.46
CA ARG A 57 -1.42 -9.55 -9.56
C ARG A 57 -1.19 -8.94 -8.18
N MET A 58 -2.11 -9.19 -7.26
CA MET A 58 -2.07 -8.67 -5.89
C MET A 58 -0.83 -9.16 -5.13
N PHE A 59 -0.48 -10.44 -5.25
CA PHE A 59 0.74 -10.97 -4.63
C PHE A 59 2.00 -10.36 -5.22
N LYS A 60 2.09 -10.18 -6.54
CA LYS A 60 3.25 -9.54 -7.18
C LYS A 60 3.41 -8.07 -6.75
N LEU A 61 2.30 -7.35 -6.57
CA LEU A 61 2.31 -5.99 -6.02
C LEU A 61 2.90 -5.97 -4.59
N LEU A 62 2.50 -6.94 -3.76
CA LEU A 62 3.00 -7.08 -2.39
C LEU A 62 4.46 -7.57 -2.34
N GLU A 63 4.87 -8.42 -3.27
CA GLU A 63 6.24 -8.92 -3.35
C GLU A 63 7.23 -7.79 -3.69
N HIS A 64 6.88 -6.91 -4.65
CA HIS A 64 7.81 -5.95 -5.22
C HIS A 64 7.83 -4.55 -4.58
N GLY A 65 6.78 -4.14 -3.86
CA GLY A 65 6.78 -2.84 -3.17
C GLY A 65 7.63 -2.88 -1.91
N ASP A 66 8.43 -1.86 -1.62
CA ASP A 66 9.12 -1.74 -0.33
C ASP A 66 8.22 -1.12 0.75
N PHE A 67 7.23 -0.35 0.28
CA PHE A 67 6.30 0.45 1.05
C PHE A 67 5.00 0.67 0.26
N TYR A 68 3.87 0.90 0.95
CA TYR A 68 2.58 1.17 0.30
C TYR A 68 1.93 2.47 0.78
N ILE A 69 1.38 3.24 -0.15
CA ILE A 69 0.47 4.35 0.16
C ILE A 69 -0.90 4.03 -0.43
N ILE A 70 -1.90 3.88 0.44
CA ILE A 70 -3.25 3.47 0.07
C ILE A 70 -4.17 4.69 0.07
N PHE A 71 -4.58 5.10 -1.13
CA PHE A 71 -5.48 6.23 -1.36
C PHE A 71 -6.96 5.82 -1.33
N LYS A 72 -7.86 6.80 -1.45
CA LYS A 72 -9.30 6.55 -1.54
C LYS A 72 -9.63 5.69 -2.77
N GLY A 73 -10.22 4.54 -2.51
CA GLY A 73 -10.42 3.50 -3.51
C GLY A 73 -11.86 3.07 -3.73
N GLY A 74 -12.01 1.94 -4.44
CA GLY A 74 -13.22 1.13 -4.48
C GLY A 74 -12.97 -0.22 -3.79
N THR A 75 -13.69 -1.26 -4.21
CA THR A 75 -13.55 -2.61 -3.66
C THR A 75 -12.16 -3.23 -3.88
N GLY A 76 -11.50 -2.91 -5.01
CA GLY A 76 -10.12 -3.34 -5.27
C GLY A 76 -9.14 -2.87 -4.18
N THR A 77 -9.27 -1.61 -3.76
CA THR A 77 -8.44 -1.04 -2.69
C THR A 77 -8.73 -1.66 -1.32
N ILE A 78 -9.97 -2.05 -1.04
CA ILE A 78 -10.31 -2.81 0.17
C ILE A 78 -9.64 -4.19 0.16
N SER A 79 -9.62 -4.87 -0.99
CA SER A 79 -8.91 -6.15 -1.15
C SER A 79 -7.41 -6.01 -0.92
N GLU A 80 -6.81 -4.94 -1.45
CA GLU A 80 -5.37 -4.66 -1.27
C GLU A 80 -5.05 -4.29 0.18
N LEU A 81 -5.86 -3.42 0.80
CA LEU A 81 -5.75 -3.08 2.23
C LEU A 81 -5.85 -4.32 3.12
N GLY A 82 -6.90 -5.14 2.95
CA GLY A 82 -7.10 -6.32 3.77
C GLY A 82 -5.92 -7.29 3.70
N THR A 83 -5.33 -7.44 2.51
CA THR A 83 -4.16 -8.29 2.32
C THR A 83 -2.91 -7.71 2.98
N ALA A 84 -2.64 -6.42 2.77
CA ALA A 84 -1.51 -5.74 3.41
C ALA A 84 -1.62 -5.79 4.94
N TRP A 85 -2.82 -5.59 5.48
CA TRP A 85 -3.08 -5.59 6.93
C TRP A 85 -2.88 -6.97 7.57
N VAL A 86 -3.39 -8.04 6.94
CA VAL A 86 -3.17 -9.41 7.44
C VAL A 86 -1.70 -9.80 7.37
N LEU A 87 -1.01 -9.47 6.27
CA LEU A 87 0.44 -9.73 6.18
C LEU A 87 1.20 -8.94 7.25
N ALA A 88 0.81 -7.70 7.51
CA ALA A 88 1.46 -6.89 8.53
C ALA A 88 1.31 -7.46 9.94
N LYS A 89 0.14 -8.01 10.25
CA LYS A 89 -0.09 -8.79 11.48
C LYS A 89 0.79 -10.03 11.55
N LEU A 90 0.83 -10.83 10.49
CA LEU A 90 1.58 -12.10 10.47
C LEU A 90 3.08 -11.89 10.66
N TYR A 91 3.60 -10.79 10.13
CA TYR A 91 5.01 -10.42 10.21
C TYR A 91 5.19 -9.16 11.07
N LEU A 92 4.51 -9.07 12.22
CA LEU A 92 4.61 -7.91 13.10
C LEU A 92 6.09 -7.60 13.42
N GLY A 93 6.51 -6.35 13.20
CA GLY A 93 7.91 -5.91 13.34
C GLY A 93 8.83 -6.17 12.14
N HIS A 94 8.42 -7.04 11.21
CA HIS A 94 9.16 -7.39 9.98
C HIS A 94 8.37 -7.14 8.69
N HIS A 95 7.17 -6.59 8.81
CA HIS A 95 6.31 -6.32 7.67
C HIS A 95 6.71 -5.04 6.98
N LYS A 96 6.32 -4.95 5.71
CA LYS A 96 6.43 -3.73 4.93
C LYS A 96 5.41 -2.72 5.47
N PRO A 97 5.86 -1.54 5.94
CA PRO A 97 4.94 -0.56 6.49
C PRO A 97 4.07 0.05 5.38
N PHE A 98 2.90 0.54 5.75
CA PHE A 98 2.02 1.23 4.81
C PHE A 98 1.30 2.43 5.43
N ILE A 99 1.03 3.41 4.59
CA ILE A 99 0.26 4.62 4.91
C ILE A 99 -1.14 4.48 4.33
N LEU A 100 -2.12 4.89 5.12
CA LEU A 100 -3.47 5.19 4.67
C LEU A 100 -3.60 6.70 4.43
N TYR A 101 -3.71 7.11 3.17
CA TYR A 101 -3.69 8.53 2.82
C TYR A 101 -5.11 9.11 2.69
N GLY A 102 -5.47 9.99 3.64
CA GLY A 102 -6.69 10.79 3.67
C GLY A 102 -7.53 10.58 4.93
N GLU A 103 -8.22 11.64 5.37
CA GLU A 103 -8.97 11.68 6.64
C GLU A 103 -10.06 10.61 6.76
N PHE A 104 -10.68 10.25 5.62
CA PHE A 104 -11.74 9.24 5.55
C PHE A 104 -11.31 7.87 6.08
N TRP A 105 -10.00 7.57 6.07
CA TRP A 105 -9.50 6.30 6.62
C TRP A 105 -9.72 6.20 8.12
N LYS A 106 -9.70 7.30 8.87
CA LYS A 106 -9.89 7.27 10.33
C LYS A 106 -11.24 6.66 10.70
N GLU A 107 -12.30 7.12 10.03
CA GLU A 107 -13.65 6.60 10.24
C GLU A 107 -13.76 5.13 9.82
N ILE A 108 -13.22 4.77 8.65
CA ILE A 108 -13.26 3.39 8.14
C ILE A 108 -12.56 2.44 9.11
N THR A 109 -11.32 2.73 9.51
CA THR A 109 -10.54 1.86 10.39
C THR A 109 -11.18 1.74 11.76
N GLU A 110 -11.77 2.84 12.28
CA GLU A 110 -12.45 2.81 13.57
C GLU A 110 -13.73 1.98 13.53
N VAL A 111 -14.52 2.08 12.45
CA VAL A 111 -15.69 1.22 12.25
C VAL A 111 -15.28 -0.25 12.17
N LEU A 112 -14.22 -0.58 11.43
CA LEU A 112 -13.71 -1.95 11.34
C LEU A 112 -13.26 -2.45 12.71
N ARG A 113 -12.44 -1.67 13.43
CA ARG A 113 -11.93 -2.02 14.76
C ARG A 113 -13.05 -2.26 15.78
N ARG A 114 -14.13 -1.47 15.72
CA ARG A 114 -15.27 -1.60 16.63
C ARG A 114 -16.16 -2.81 16.34
N ASN A 115 -16.23 -3.26 15.08
CA ASN A 115 -17.15 -4.31 14.66
C ASN A 115 -16.46 -5.65 14.35
N LEU A 116 -15.12 -5.68 14.33
CA LEU A 116 -14.31 -6.87 14.08
C LEU A 116 -13.31 -7.08 15.22
N ASN A 117 -12.75 -8.29 15.30
CA ASN A 117 -11.74 -8.64 16.29
C ASN A 117 -10.35 -8.13 15.87
N ILE A 118 -10.18 -6.81 15.85
CA ILE A 118 -8.91 -6.13 15.51
C ILE A 118 -8.36 -5.50 16.79
N ASP A 119 -7.17 -5.92 17.20
CA ASP A 119 -6.52 -5.42 18.42
C ASP A 119 -5.64 -4.18 18.16
N GLU A 120 -5.06 -3.63 19.24
CA GLU A 120 -4.17 -2.46 19.16
C GLU A 120 -2.89 -2.72 18.36
N LYS A 121 -2.40 -3.97 18.34
CA LYS A 121 -1.20 -4.34 17.58
C LYS A 121 -1.49 -4.38 16.09
N GLU A 122 -2.66 -4.87 15.70
CA GLU A 122 -3.12 -4.81 14.33
C GLU A 122 -3.36 -3.36 13.88
N MET A 123 -3.83 -2.48 14.77
CA MET A 123 -4.00 -1.06 14.48
C MET A 123 -2.67 -0.27 14.40
N SER A 124 -1.57 -0.79 14.95
CA SER A 124 -0.28 -0.08 14.98
C SER A 124 0.59 -0.30 13.74
N VAL A 125 0.16 -1.16 12.80
CA VAL A 125 0.96 -1.53 11.61
C VAL A 125 0.91 -0.52 10.47
N PHE A 126 0.09 0.53 10.58
CA PHE A 126 -0.03 1.59 9.58
C PHE A 126 -0.19 2.95 10.24
N GLU A 127 0.03 4.00 9.45
CA GLU A 127 -0.29 5.37 9.85
C GLU A 127 -1.28 6.01 8.89
N ILE A 128 -2.20 6.80 9.45
CA ILE A 128 -3.15 7.59 8.69
C ILE A 128 -2.64 9.03 8.61
N ILE A 129 -2.34 9.50 7.40
CA ILE A 129 -1.91 10.89 7.17
C ILE A 129 -2.85 11.57 6.19
N THR A 130 -2.89 12.90 6.22
CA THR A 130 -3.80 13.68 5.36
C THR A 130 -3.09 14.69 4.48
N ARG A 131 -1.83 15.00 4.78
CA ARG A 131 -1.04 16.00 4.06
C ARG A 131 0.09 15.33 3.32
N ARG A 132 0.44 15.88 2.16
CA ARG A 132 1.47 15.30 1.28
C ARG A 132 2.85 15.40 1.91
N GLU A 133 3.11 16.50 2.59
CA GLU A 133 4.33 16.80 3.33
C GLU A 133 4.62 15.81 4.46
N ASP A 134 3.60 15.09 4.95
CA ASP A 134 3.76 14.09 6.01
C ASP A 134 4.20 12.72 5.46
N VAL A 135 4.08 12.48 4.14
CA VAL A 135 4.42 11.18 3.52
C VAL A 135 5.87 10.79 3.81
N LEU A 136 6.78 11.72 3.59
CA LEU A 136 8.22 11.48 3.73
C LEU A 136 8.64 11.26 5.19
N PRO A 137 8.29 12.16 6.13
CA PRO A 137 8.52 11.95 7.55
C PRO A 137 7.99 10.60 8.06
N THR A 138 6.81 10.17 7.61
CA THR A 138 6.23 8.89 8.03
C THR A 138 7.03 7.70 7.47
N ILE A 139 7.50 7.76 6.22
CA ILE A 139 8.37 6.71 5.66
C ILE A 139 9.67 6.62 6.45
N GLU A 140 10.35 7.75 6.70
CA GLU A 140 11.60 7.78 7.47
C GLU A 140 11.42 7.22 8.89
N LYS A 141 10.30 7.56 9.54
CA LYS A 141 9.93 7.01 10.85
C LYS A 141 9.83 5.49 10.80
N PHE A 142 9.13 4.94 9.81
CA PHE A 142 8.99 3.50 9.66
C PHE A 142 10.32 2.79 9.39
N GLU A 143 11.17 3.36 8.52
CA GLU A 143 12.50 2.81 8.25
C GLU A 143 13.35 2.75 9.52
N LYS A 144 13.32 3.80 10.34
CA LYS A 144 14.02 3.83 11.63
C LYS A 144 13.52 2.74 12.58
N THR A 145 12.21 2.61 12.75
CA THR A 145 11.62 1.56 13.61
C THR A 145 12.02 0.16 13.13
N MET A 146 12.03 -0.10 11.82
CA MET A 146 12.47 -1.39 11.29
C MET A 146 13.97 -1.64 11.49
N GLN A 147 14.82 -0.61 11.43
CA GLN A 147 16.25 -0.75 11.72
C GLN A 147 16.49 -1.10 13.19
N GLU A 148 15.77 -0.45 14.11
CA GLU A 148 15.85 -0.74 15.55
C GLU A 148 15.47 -2.20 15.85
N ILE A 149 14.37 -2.69 15.27
CA ILE A 149 13.94 -4.09 15.44
C ILE A 149 15.00 -5.08 14.94
N LYS A 150 15.56 -4.85 13.74
CA LYS A 150 16.64 -5.70 13.19
C LYS A 150 17.87 -5.74 14.08
N LEU A 151 18.22 -4.61 14.72
CA LEU A 151 19.35 -4.54 15.67
C LEU A 151 19.05 -5.28 16.98
N GLU A 152 17.79 -5.32 17.43
CA GLU A 152 17.38 -6.09 18.60
C GLU A 152 17.39 -7.59 18.33
N ASP A 153 16.91 -8.04 17.18
CA ASP A 153 16.92 -9.46 16.81
C ASP A 153 18.33 -10.00 16.61
N GLY A 154 19.23 -9.21 16.04
CA GLY A 154 20.65 -9.60 15.88
C GLY A 154 21.43 -9.70 17.20
N LYS A 155 20.85 -9.28 18.33
CA LYS A 155 21.43 -9.44 19.67
C LYS A 155 20.92 -10.69 20.41
N ARG A 156 19.90 -11.37 19.88
CA ARG A 156 19.32 -12.60 20.43
C ARG A 156 19.96 -13.83 19.80
#